data_AF-A0A951CZ19-F1
#
_entry.id   AF-A0A951CZ19-F1
#
_cell.length_a   1.000
_cell.length_b   1.000
_cell.length_c   1.000
_cell.angle_alpha   90.00
_cell.angle_beta   90.00
_cell.angle_gamma   90.00
#
_symmetry.space_group_name_H-M   'P 1'
#
loop_
_entity.id
_entity.type
_entity.pdbx_description
1 polymer ?
#
loop_
_entity_poly.entity_id
_entity_poly.type
_entity_poly.pdbx_seq_one_letter_code
_entity_poly.pdbx_strand_id
1 'polypeptide(L)' 'MLGLDNPVHLAFLFVLLLLVFGAKRLPELGRSLGAGLRGFKETISGETTTTQLEAAPVDTQADTYAQGSPAP' A
#
# COMPACT_ATOMS: atom_id res chain seq x y z
N MET A 1 0.62 15.12 36.22
CA MET A 1 1.99 14.62 36.42
C MET A 1 2.47 14.05 35.09
N LEU A 2 3.29 14.83 34.36
CA LEU A 2 3.63 14.77 32.92
C LEU A 2 2.51 15.23 31.99
N GLY A 3 2.55 16.51 31.60
CA GLY A 3 1.64 17.13 30.63
C GLY A 3 1.84 16.65 29.17
N LEU A 4 2.12 15.37 28.95
CA LEU A 4 2.23 14.77 27.61
C LEU A 4 0.87 14.60 26.92
N ASP A 5 -0.22 14.73 27.67
CA ASP A 5 -1.60 14.77 27.20
C ASP A 5 -1.94 16.05 26.43
N ASN A 6 -1.08 17.07 26.49
CA ASN A 6 -1.29 18.28 25.71
C ASN A 6 -0.84 18.10 24.25
N PRO A 7 -1.75 18.18 23.26
CA PRO A 7 -1.41 18.00 21.85
C PRO A 7 -0.36 19.01 21.36
N VAL A 8 -0.20 20.15 22.02
CA VAL A 8 0.83 21.16 21.70
C VAL A 8 2.24 20.62 21.96
N HIS A 9 2.45 19.83 23.02
CA HIS A 9 3.77 19.25 23.29
C HIS A 9 4.16 18.22 22.23
N LEU A 10 3.20 17.41 21.77
CA LEU A 10 3.44 16.44 20.70
C LEU A 10 3.78 17.15 19.38
N ALA A 11 3.05 18.22 19.06
CA ALA A 11 3.36 19.06 17.89
C ALA A 11 4.76 19.67 17.99
N PHE A 12 5.15 20.18 19.17
CA PHE A 12 6.48 20.75 19.38
C PHE A 12 7.60 19.71 19.20
N LEU A 13 7.40 18.49 19.71
CA LEU A 13 8.34 17.38 19.52
C LEU A 13 8.45 17.00 18.04
N PHE A 14 7.32 16.93 17.33
CA PHE A 14 7.30 16.69 15.89
C PHE A 14 8.06 17.77 15.13
N VAL A 15 7.86 19.05 15.46
CA VAL A 15 8.60 20.16 14.86
C VAL A 15 10.10 20.03 15.09
N LEU A 16 10.53 19.65 16.29
CA LEU A 16 11.95 19.43 16.60
C LEU A 16 12.52 18.25 15.79
N LEU A 17 11.76 17.17 15.67
CA LEU A 17 12.11 16.02 14.83
C LEU A 17 12.20 16.41 13.35
N LEU A 18 11.24 17.19 12.85
CA LEU A 18 11.22 17.71 11.49
C LEU A 18 12.38 18.67 11.24
N LEU A 19 12.87 19.38 12.25
CA LEU A 19 14.04 20.26 12.13
C LEU A 19 15.33 19.45 11.98
N VAL A 20 15.47 18.33 12.70
CA VAL A 20 16.65 17.46 12.63
C VAL A 20 16.63 16.56 11.40
N PHE A 21 15.51 15.87 11.15
CA PHE A 21 15.37 14.92 10.05
C PHE A 21 14.94 15.58 8.73
N GLY A 22 14.35 16.78 8.79
CA GLY A 22 13.78 17.49 7.66
C GLY A 22 12.29 17.19 7.44
N ALA A 23 11.54 18.20 6.97
CA ALA A 23 10.10 18.08 6.70
C ALA A 23 9.71 16.99 5.69
N LYS A 24 10.67 16.56 4.85
CA LYS A 24 10.44 15.62 3.76
C LYS A 24 10.75 14.17 4.13
N ARG A 25 11.62 13.91 5.13
CA ARG A 25 12.03 12.55 5.51
C ARG A 25 11.08 11.85 6.45
N LEU A 26 10.42 12.59 7.34
CA LEU A 26 9.40 12.04 8.23
C LEU A 26 8.21 11.39 7.47
N PRO A 27 7.59 12.05 6.47
CA PRO A 27 6.50 11.44 5.71
C PRO A 27 6.99 10.29 4.81
N GLU A 28 8.22 10.36 4.31
CA GLU A 28 8.83 9.30 3.51
C GLU A 28 9.01 8.00 4.33
N LEU A 29 9.55 8.12 5.55
CA LEU A 29 9.66 7.02 6.51
C LEU A 29 8.28 6.50 6.97
N GLY A 30 7.32 7.40 7.22
CA GLY A 30 5.95 7.02 7.55
C GLY A 30 5.27 6.23 6.42
N ARG A 31 5.54 6.58 5.16
CA ARG A 31 4.97 5.90 4.00
C ARG A 31 5.56 4.49 3.79
N SER A 32 6.86 4.31 3.99
CA SER A 32 7.49 2.98 3.91
C SER A 32 7.06 2.07 5.09
N LEU A 33 7.03 2.61 6.31
CA LEU A 33 6.52 1.91 7.49
C LEU A 33 5.05 1.56 7.37
N GLY A 34 4.23 2.48 6.86
CA GLY A 34 2.80 2.27 6.63
C GLY A 34 2.51 1.17 5.62
N ALA A 35 3.28 1.09 4.53
CA ALA A 35 3.17 0.01 3.55
C ALA A 35 3.54 -1.35 4.15
N GLY A 36 4.64 -1.41 4.91
CA GLY A 36 5.06 -2.63 5.62
C GLY A 36 4.04 -3.07 6.67
N LEU A 37 3.52 -2.12 7.47
CA LEU A 37 2.51 -2.39 8.48
C LEU A 37 1.17 -2.80 7.86
N ARG A 38 0.81 -2.28 6.68
CA ARG A 38 -0.40 -2.69 5.95
C ARG A 38 -0.31 -4.16 5.55
N GLY A 39 0.79 -4.60 4.94
CA GLY A 39 0.99 -6.00 4.59
C GLY A 39 1.11 -6.92 5.81
N PHE A 40 1.76 -6.44 6.88
CA PHE A 40 1.81 -7.15 8.16
C PHE A 40 0.43 -7.35 8.78
N LYS A 41 -0.40 -6.29 8.81
CA LYS A 41 -1.80 -6.36 9.26
C LYS A 41 -2.59 -7.35 8.42
N GLU A 42 -2.45 -7.31 7.11
CA GLU A 42 -3.17 -8.19 6.18
C GLU A 42 -2.83 -9.67 6.40
N THR A 43 -1.56 -9.96 6.71
CA THR A 43 -1.09 -11.32 7.05
C THR A 43 -1.62 -11.79 8.41
N ILE A 44 -1.63 -10.90 9.42
CA ILE A 44 -2.09 -11.25 10.77
C ILE A 44 -3.60 -11.38 10.85
N SER A 45 -4.32 -10.47 10.20
CA SER A 45 -5.78 -10.45 10.22
C SER A 45 -6.40 -11.47 9.26
N GLY A 46 -5.61 -12.10 8.36
CA GLY A 46 -6.10 -13.08 7.39
C GLY A 46 -7.09 -12.51 6.34
N GLU A 47 -7.25 -11.19 6.31
CA GLU A 47 -8.16 -10.47 5.41
C GLU A 47 -7.47 -10.28 4.04
N THR A 48 -7.53 -11.30 3.18
CA THR A 48 -7.13 -11.17 1.76
C THR A 48 -8.06 -10.16 1.09
N THR A 49 -7.67 -8.88 1.10
CA THR A 49 -8.44 -7.85 0.42
C THR A 49 -8.15 -7.98 -1.08
N THR A 50 -9.02 -8.72 -1.77
CA THR A 50 -9.19 -8.67 -3.22
C THR A 50 -9.43 -7.21 -3.63
N THR A 51 -8.35 -6.48 -3.91
CA THR A 51 -8.36 -5.22 -4.65
C THR A 51 -7.33 -5.36 -5.77
N GLN A 52 -7.59 -6.33 -6.63
CA GLN A 52 -7.08 -6.43 -7.99
C GLN A 52 -8.19 -7.05 -8.84
N LEU A 53 -9.32 -6.35 -8.95
CA LEU A 53 -10.21 -6.51 -10.09
C LEU A 53 -10.23 -5.17 -10.83
N GLU A 54 -10.21 -5.25 -12.15
CA GLU A 54 -10.53 -4.19 -13.11
C GLU A 54 -9.43 -3.16 -13.43
N ALA A 55 -8.52 -3.52 -14.35
CA ALA A 55 -8.17 -2.71 -15.53
C ALA A 55 -7.06 -3.37 -16.38
N ALA A 56 -7.42 -4.37 -17.18
CA ALA A 56 -6.83 -4.56 -18.52
C ALA A 56 -7.79 -5.45 -19.34
N PRO A 57 -8.26 -5.00 -20.51
CA PRO A 57 -9.27 -5.69 -21.30
C PRO A 57 -8.80 -7.07 -21.73
N VAL A 58 -9.70 -8.03 -21.60
CA VAL A 58 -9.61 -9.37 -22.16
C VAL A 58 -9.56 -9.25 -23.69
N ASP A 59 -8.37 -9.26 -24.28
CA ASP A 59 -8.22 -9.64 -25.68
C ASP A 59 -8.55 -11.14 -25.79
N THR A 60 -9.82 -11.39 -26.05
CA THR A 60 -10.31 -12.68 -26.53
C THR A 60 -9.77 -12.88 -27.94
N GLN A 61 -8.56 -13.43 -28.06
CA GLN A 61 -8.10 -14.02 -29.31
C GLN A 61 -8.86 -15.32 -29.54
N ALA A 62 -10.06 -15.16 -30.07
CA ALA A 62 -10.81 -16.17 -30.77
C ALA A 62 -10.15 -16.44 -32.13
N ASP A 63 -9.06 -17.22 -32.17
CA ASP A 63 -8.45 -17.64 -33.45
C ASP A 63 -7.95 -19.10 -33.50
N THR A 64 -8.11 -19.90 -32.44
CA THR A 64 -7.65 -21.31 -32.47
C THR A 64 -8.76 -22.33 -32.82
N TYR A 65 -9.94 -21.88 -33.24
CA TYR A 65 -11.05 -22.78 -33.65
C TYR A 65 -11.21 -22.91 -35.17
N ALA A 66 -10.37 -22.27 -35.98
CA ALA A 66 -10.52 -22.21 -37.44
C ALA A 66 -9.32 -22.74 -38.24
N GLN A 67 -8.44 -23.56 -37.64
CA GLN A 67 -7.35 -24.16 -38.41
C GLN A 67 -7.06 -25.61 -38.00
N GLY A 68 -7.68 -26.53 -38.75
CA GLY A 68 -7.12 -27.87 -38.94
C GLY A 68 -7.96 -29.04 -38.44
N SER A 69 -9.22 -29.17 -38.86
CA SER A 69 -9.66 -30.51 -39.27
C SER A 69 -8.87 -30.90 -40.52
N PRO A 70 -8.12 -32.00 -40.48
CA PRO A 70 -8.47 -33.10 -41.38
C PRO A 70 -8.43 -34.46 -40.66
N ALA A 71 -9.59 -35.10 -40.63
CA ALA A 71 -9.80 -36.54 -40.51
C ALA A 71 -9.22 -37.29 -41.73
N PRO A 72 -9.35 -38.63 -41.87
CA PRO A 72 -9.71 -39.68 -40.90
C PRO A 72 -8.58 -40.65 -40.53
#